data_AF-A0A7J3I2D5-F1
#
_entry.id   AF-A0A7J3I2D5-F1
#
_cell.length_a   1.000
_cell.length_b   1.000
_cell.length_c   1.000
_cell.angle_alpha   90.00
_cell.angle_beta   90.00
_cell.angle_gamma   90.00
#
_symmetry.space_group_name_H-M   'P 1'
#
loop_
_entity.id
_entity.type
_entity.pdbx_description
1 polymer ?
#
loop_
_entity_poly.entity_id
_entity_poly.type
_entity_poly.pdbx_seq_one_letter_code
_entity_poly.pdbx_strand_id
1 'polypeptide(L)'
;MELQAELSKVNPLEDPDTFCRTIWNYLKPRNGKPAPRAHLFTINGLTYPIHRDFGFAAVPDPHEVKNNKISIQRSKRRYSMLAYLYSVRRGDLLFFFQADPQMPGASIFDRRGFRGIWMIDSEPFRDTTDIKHPSGYEILGACPYCQSPFNFGEGSIVGGSKTCPLCGNDYGRVNVGVGSKEGVFSRVVLSTRILIKPLVVFQQTAGDNRVYSDMSVPPLIWISRTDNAMGPGKGSSIRTLLPEEAAKLAYMLATEVNQKVTSFTPGPYPGKIGNPITDHYGVDVRYPRLKNNNEVEHEFHLNLYFSRRIDDPTFSLLKKLDLPLGEMEYWTTEFPWGYTGDTADFVVTLWDDERGRYKAYLFEFKKGDLNKHALAETLLYIPWVTQVLLQFRPETTAMDVVPVMIGRDIKLRALPGNYDMNLNFFPTGKKIVRVLTPKVFRYVPTQVFREGTQYYATDLEFIEVRLPIKASFSPPPYSLTASTIERQWVAETYLRKF
;
A
#
# COMPACT_ATOMS: atom_id res chain seq x y z
N MET A 1 6.98 5.99 21.03
CA MET A 1 7.93 6.32 22.12
C MET A 1 8.88 5.17 22.42
N GLU A 2 8.41 3.93 22.51
CA GLU A 2 9.29 2.77 22.80
C GLU A 2 10.41 2.55 21.76
N LEU A 3 10.08 2.52 20.45
CA LEU A 3 11.09 2.27 19.42
C LEU A 3 12.24 3.29 19.41
N GLN A 4 11.94 4.57 19.60
CA GLN A 4 12.97 5.61 19.58
C GLN A 4 13.97 5.43 20.73
N ALA A 5 13.49 4.98 21.90
CA ALA A 5 14.33 4.67 23.06
C ALA A 5 15.13 3.36 22.88
N GLU A 6 14.59 2.38 22.15
CA GLU A 6 15.32 1.17 21.77
C GLU A 6 16.43 1.51 20.78
N LEU A 7 16.11 2.27 19.73
CA LEU A 7 17.07 2.67 18.70
C LEU A 7 18.15 3.62 19.19
N SER A 8 17.89 4.45 20.22
CA SER A 8 18.94 5.29 20.80
C SER A 8 20.07 4.50 21.46
N LYS A 9 19.88 3.20 21.71
CA LYS A 9 20.88 2.31 22.30
C LYS A 9 21.71 1.57 21.25
N VAL A 10 21.38 1.72 19.97
CA VAL A 10 22.01 0.98 18.87
C VAL A 10 22.55 1.99 17.87
N ASN A 11 23.87 1.97 17.63
CA ASN A 11 24.45 2.73 16.54
C ASN A 11 24.26 1.94 15.24
N PRO A 12 23.40 2.38 14.29
CA PRO A 12 23.11 1.62 13.09
C PRO A 12 24.35 1.40 12.21
N LEU A 13 25.37 2.26 12.28
CA LEU A 13 26.58 2.15 11.46
C LEU A 13 27.62 1.18 12.03
N GLU A 14 27.58 0.94 13.35
CA GLU A 14 28.52 0.03 14.04
C GLU A 14 27.90 -1.36 14.26
N ASP A 15 26.58 -1.43 14.47
CA ASP A 15 25.84 -2.69 14.67
C ASP A 15 24.55 -2.73 13.81
N PRO A 16 24.69 -2.88 12.48
CA PRO A 16 23.56 -2.90 11.56
C PRO A 16 22.64 -4.12 11.76
N ASP A 17 23.16 -5.23 12.30
CA ASP A 17 22.38 -6.45 12.58
C ASP A 17 21.42 -6.25 13.75
N THR A 18 21.90 -5.70 14.87
CA THR A 18 21.02 -5.37 16.01
C THR A 18 20.03 -4.27 15.62
N PHE A 19 20.45 -3.30 14.80
CA PHE A 19 19.56 -2.27 14.28
C PHE A 19 18.40 -2.86 13.46
N CYS A 20 18.72 -3.70 12.47
CA CYS A 20 17.75 -4.43 11.66
C CYS A 20 16.80 -5.29 12.50
N ARG A 21 17.34 -6.02 13.48
CA ARG A 21 16.55 -6.86 14.40
C ARG A 21 15.60 -6.03 15.27
N THR A 22 16.02 -4.85 15.71
CA THR A 22 15.18 -3.93 16.47
C THR A 22 13.99 -3.46 15.63
N ILE A 23 14.22 -3.10 14.35
CA ILE A 23 13.16 -2.77 13.41
C ILE A 23 12.21 -3.96 13.19
N TRP A 24 12.75 -5.16 12.96
CA TRP A 24 11.94 -6.37 12.79
C TRP A 24 11.04 -6.65 14.01
N ASN A 25 11.59 -6.57 15.22
CA ASN A 25 10.84 -6.82 16.45
C ASN A 25 9.76 -5.76 16.70
N TYR A 26 10.00 -4.51 16.30
CA TYR A 26 8.99 -3.45 16.38
C TYR A 26 7.78 -3.72 15.49
N LEU A 27 8.00 -4.34 14.32
CA LEU A 27 6.96 -4.65 13.33
C LEU A 27 6.24 -5.97 13.62
N LYS A 28 6.27 -6.45 14.87
CA LYS A 28 5.51 -7.60 15.35
C LYS A 28 4.36 -7.17 16.26
N PRO A 29 3.29 -7.97 16.35
CA PRO A 29 2.24 -7.76 17.35
C PRO A 29 2.82 -7.83 18.76
N ARG A 30 2.39 -6.93 19.65
CA ARG A 30 2.88 -6.88 21.04
C ARG A 30 1.86 -6.25 21.97
N ASN A 31 1.85 -6.69 23.22
CA ASN A 31 0.97 -6.16 24.28
C ASN A 31 -0.52 -6.16 23.89
N GLY A 32 -0.96 -7.21 23.18
CA GLY A 32 -2.36 -7.36 22.72
C GLY A 32 -2.78 -6.36 21.65
N LYS A 33 -1.83 -5.67 20.99
CA LYS A 33 -2.09 -4.70 19.92
C LYS A 33 -1.58 -5.23 18.58
N PRO A 34 -2.21 -4.84 17.46
CA PRO A 34 -1.68 -5.13 16.14
C PRO A 34 -0.29 -4.51 15.97
N ALA A 35 0.51 -5.13 15.11
CA ALA A 35 1.83 -4.62 14.77
C ALA A 35 1.73 -3.25 14.08
N PRO A 36 2.65 -2.32 14.38
CA PRO A 36 2.99 -1.23 13.47
C PRO A 36 3.41 -1.79 12.11
N ARG A 37 3.11 -1.06 11.04
CA ARG A 37 3.46 -1.44 9.66
C ARG A 37 4.61 -0.59 9.13
N ALA A 38 5.20 -1.03 8.03
CA ALA A 38 6.19 -0.26 7.29
C ALA A 38 5.66 0.10 5.90
N HIS A 39 5.83 1.36 5.51
CA HIS A 39 5.35 1.88 4.24
C HIS A 39 6.47 2.44 3.41
N LEU A 40 6.38 2.26 2.10
CA LEU A 40 7.25 2.88 1.12
C LEU A 40 6.49 4.00 0.41
N PHE A 41 7.06 5.20 0.41
CA PHE A 41 6.52 6.37 -0.28
C PHE A 41 7.47 6.77 -1.41
N THR A 42 6.97 6.73 -2.64
CA THR A 42 7.76 7.18 -3.79
C THR A 42 7.77 8.71 -3.88
N ILE A 43 8.95 9.30 -3.97
CA ILE A 43 9.18 10.74 -4.06
C ILE A 43 10.12 11.09 -5.21
N ASN A 44 10.11 12.37 -5.60
CA ASN A 44 11.13 12.94 -6.47
C ASN A 44 12.27 13.53 -5.62
N GLY A 45 13.52 13.44 -6.07
CA GLY A 45 14.65 14.01 -5.34
C GLY A 45 14.55 15.51 -5.05
N LEU A 46 13.79 16.27 -5.86
CA LEU A 46 13.54 17.70 -5.64
C LEU A 46 12.57 17.98 -4.49
N THR A 47 11.63 17.07 -4.22
CA THR A 47 10.67 17.23 -3.12
C THR A 47 11.21 16.70 -1.80
N TYR A 48 12.23 15.83 -1.84
CA TYR A 48 12.81 15.23 -0.63
C TYR A 48 13.26 16.25 0.43
N PRO A 49 14.02 17.32 0.11
CA PRO A 49 14.40 18.31 1.11
C PRO A 49 13.20 18.94 1.81
N ILE A 50 12.10 19.16 1.07
CA ILE A 50 10.86 19.75 1.60
C ILE A 50 10.20 18.77 2.58
N HIS A 51 10.10 17.50 2.21
CA HIS A 51 9.57 16.45 3.10
C HIS A 51 10.41 16.31 4.37
N ARG A 52 11.74 16.32 4.20
CA ARG A 52 12.71 16.16 5.28
C ARG A 52 12.65 17.32 6.27
N ASP A 53 12.76 18.54 5.77
CA ASP A 53 12.98 19.73 6.59
C ASP A 53 11.71 20.27 7.25
N PHE A 54 10.53 19.89 6.78
CA PHE A 54 9.24 20.29 7.37
C PHE A 54 8.44 19.14 7.97
N GLY A 55 9.01 17.92 8.02
CA GLY A 55 8.42 16.78 8.73
C GLY A 55 7.07 16.33 8.16
N PHE A 56 6.94 16.22 6.84
CA PHE A 56 5.74 15.67 6.21
C PHE A 56 6.05 14.84 4.96
N ALA A 57 5.21 13.85 4.67
CA ALA A 57 5.15 13.19 3.37
C ALA A 57 3.95 13.73 2.58
N ALA A 58 4.07 13.85 1.26
CA ALA A 58 2.97 14.23 0.40
C ALA A 58 2.90 13.37 -0.86
N VAL A 59 1.69 13.15 -1.32
CA VAL A 59 1.39 12.36 -2.53
C VAL A 59 0.42 13.14 -3.42
N PRO A 60 0.41 12.88 -4.75
CA PRO A 60 -0.61 13.47 -5.63
C PRO A 60 -2.01 13.03 -5.20
N ASP A 61 -3.06 13.80 -5.53
CA ASP A 61 -4.45 13.33 -5.46
C ASP A 61 -5.02 13.16 -6.87
N PRO A 62 -5.09 11.94 -7.41
CA PRO A 62 -5.53 11.67 -8.77
C PRO A 62 -6.88 12.30 -9.10
N HIS A 63 -6.97 13.11 -10.16
CA HIS A 63 -8.29 13.61 -10.59
C HIS A 63 -9.12 12.50 -11.24
N GLU A 64 -10.44 12.58 -11.11
CA GLU A 64 -11.37 11.57 -11.66
C GLU A 64 -12.06 12.04 -12.94
N VAL A 65 -12.04 13.34 -13.22
CA VAL A 65 -12.85 13.96 -14.27
C VAL A 65 -12.22 13.77 -15.64
N LYS A 66 -13.01 13.38 -16.64
CA LYS A 66 -12.71 13.39 -18.08
C LYS A 66 -13.96 13.89 -18.82
N ASN A 67 -13.83 14.89 -19.69
CA ASN A 67 -14.95 15.49 -20.43
C ASN A 67 -16.11 15.91 -19.51
N ASN A 68 -15.79 16.59 -18.39
CA ASN A 68 -16.75 17.03 -17.35
C ASN A 68 -17.59 15.91 -16.71
N LYS A 69 -17.14 14.65 -16.77
CA LYS A 69 -17.78 13.50 -16.12
C LYS A 69 -16.76 12.67 -15.34
N ILE A 70 -17.21 11.99 -14.31
CA ILE A 70 -16.38 11.02 -13.58
C ILE A 70 -16.02 9.86 -14.51
N SER A 71 -14.71 9.64 -14.69
CA SER A 71 -14.18 8.48 -15.38
C SER A 71 -13.90 7.37 -14.38
N ILE A 72 -14.57 6.23 -14.55
CA ILE A 72 -14.35 5.05 -13.69
C ILE A 72 -12.87 4.64 -13.65
N GLN A 73 -12.16 4.69 -14.78
CA GLN A 73 -10.74 4.33 -14.82
C GLN A 73 -9.87 5.28 -13.97
N ARG A 74 -10.14 6.59 -14.06
CA ARG A 74 -9.41 7.59 -13.25
C ARG A 74 -9.79 7.48 -11.76
N SER A 75 -11.07 7.22 -11.47
CA SER A 75 -11.55 6.92 -10.12
C SER A 75 -10.85 5.71 -9.52
N LYS A 76 -10.77 4.58 -10.24
CA LYS A 76 -10.05 3.38 -9.79
C LYS A 76 -8.62 3.71 -9.35
N ARG A 77 -7.88 4.48 -10.15
CA ARG A 77 -6.50 4.90 -9.81
C ARG A 77 -6.47 5.75 -8.54
N ARG A 78 -7.40 6.69 -8.39
CA ARG A 78 -7.53 7.52 -7.19
C ARG A 78 -7.76 6.70 -5.94
N TYR A 79 -8.79 5.86 -5.96
CA TYR A 79 -9.20 5.07 -4.79
C TYR A 79 -8.20 3.97 -4.43
N SER A 80 -7.49 3.39 -5.41
CA SER A 80 -6.32 2.53 -5.16
C SER A 80 -5.25 3.27 -4.33
N MET A 81 -4.84 4.45 -4.77
CA MET A 81 -3.82 5.23 -4.07
C MET A 81 -4.31 5.73 -2.69
N LEU A 82 -5.58 6.12 -2.57
CA LEU A 82 -6.19 6.47 -1.29
C LEU A 82 -6.26 5.27 -0.35
N ALA A 83 -6.55 4.06 -0.83
CA ALA A 83 -6.59 2.87 0.00
C ALA A 83 -5.22 2.58 0.63
N TYR A 84 -4.12 2.79 -0.10
CA TYR A 84 -2.77 2.72 0.47
C TYR A 84 -2.45 3.89 1.40
N LEU A 85 -2.86 5.11 1.07
CA LEU A 85 -2.65 6.26 1.95
C LEU A 85 -3.35 6.07 3.30
N TYR A 86 -4.59 5.60 3.29
CA TYR A 86 -5.35 5.31 4.49
C TYR A 86 -4.95 3.99 5.17
N SER A 87 -3.92 3.27 4.68
CA SER A 87 -3.36 2.13 5.41
C SER A 87 -2.36 2.52 6.50
N VAL A 88 -1.88 3.76 6.49
CA VAL A 88 -0.96 4.29 7.50
C VAL A 88 -1.67 4.52 8.83
N ARG A 89 -0.94 4.33 9.92
CA ARG A 89 -1.33 4.71 11.28
C ARG A 89 -0.19 5.46 11.96
N ARG A 90 -0.53 6.25 12.97
CA ARG A 90 0.48 6.81 13.87
C ARG A 90 1.35 5.69 14.46
N GLY A 91 2.66 5.88 14.40
CA GLY A 91 3.65 4.88 14.85
C GLY A 91 4.12 3.92 13.75
N ASP A 92 3.46 3.85 12.60
CA ASP A 92 4.00 3.12 11.46
C ASP A 92 5.32 3.71 10.99
N LEU A 93 6.16 2.88 10.36
CA LEU A 93 7.40 3.29 9.73
C LEU A 93 7.15 3.74 8.30
N LEU A 94 7.90 4.73 7.84
CA LEU A 94 7.93 5.19 6.47
C LEU A 94 9.37 5.20 5.94
N PHE A 95 9.55 4.62 4.76
CA PHE A 95 10.76 4.67 3.95
C PHE A 95 10.45 5.47 2.68
N PHE A 96 11.32 6.40 2.32
CA PHE A 96 11.19 7.06 1.03
C PHE A 96 11.89 6.24 -0.05
N PHE A 97 11.26 6.09 -1.21
CA PHE A 97 11.92 5.66 -2.43
C PHE A 97 12.06 6.86 -3.35
N GLN A 98 13.29 7.33 -3.53
CA GLN A 98 13.60 8.42 -4.43
C GLN A 98 13.73 7.86 -5.85
N ALA A 99 12.69 8.04 -6.67
CA ALA A 99 12.63 7.50 -8.03
C ALA A 99 13.60 8.22 -8.99
N ASP A 100 13.72 9.54 -8.85
CA ASP A 100 14.62 10.38 -9.64
C ASP A 100 15.65 11.06 -8.72
N PRO A 101 16.94 11.09 -9.10
CA PRO A 101 17.92 11.88 -8.37
C PRO A 101 17.54 13.36 -8.39
N GLN A 102 17.91 14.11 -7.34
CA GLN A 102 17.63 15.56 -7.28
C GLN A 102 18.24 16.28 -8.49
N MET A 103 19.46 15.88 -8.87
CA MET A 103 20.10 16.23 -10.13
C MET A 103 20.91 15.04 -10.66
N PRO A 104 20.58 14.46 -11.83
CA PRO A 104 21.33 13.37 -12.42
C PRO A 104 22.83 13.68 -12.56
N GLY A 105 23.68 12.76 -12.09
CA GLY A 105 25.14 12.89 -12.18
C GLY A 105 25.74 14.05 -11.38
N ALA A 106 25.03 14.61 -10.39
CA ALA A 106 25.55 15.67 -9.53
C ALA A 106 26.16 15.15 -8.22
N SER A 107 25.66 14.04 -7.67
CA SER A 107 26.02 13.57 -6.33
C SER A 107 25.82 12.05 -6.22
N ILE A 108 26.79 11.36 -5.60
CA ILE A 108 26.65 9.94 -5.21
C ILE A 108 25.66 9.78 -4.05
N PHE A 109 25.47 10.83 -3.24
CA PHE A 109 24.60 10.85 -2.08
C PHE A 109 23.11 10.94 -2.46
N ASP A 110 22.81 11.43 -3.67
CA ASP A 110 21.46 11.74 -4.13
C ASP A 110 20.99 10.96 -5.35
N ARG A 111 21.52 9.74 -5.52
CA ARG A 111 21.11 8.80 -6.57
C ARG A 111 19.72 8.20 -6.30
N ARG A 112 19.10 7.60 -7.33
CA ARG A 112 17.89 6.78 -7.20
C ARG A 112 18.08 5.70 -6.14
N GLY A 113 17.08 5.50 -5.29
CA GLY A 113 17.17 4.53 -4.19
C GLY A 113 16.34 4.88 -2.96
N PHE A 114 16.58 4.15 -1.88
CA PHE A 114 15.81 4.27 -0.64
C PHE A 114 16.44 5.30 0.30
N ARG A 115 15.61 5.98 1.09
CA ARG A 115 16.03 7.06 2.00
C ARG A 115 15.32 7.04 3.33
N GLY A 116 16.15 7.02 4.38
CA GLY A 116 15.75 7.29 5.75
C GLY A 116 14.70 6.31 6.28
N ILE A 117 14.48 6.43 7.58
CA ILE A 117 13.40 5.77 8.29
C ILE A 117 12.72 6.87 9.09
N TRP A 118 11.42 6.97 8.89
CA TRP A 118 10.55 7.97 9.49
C TRP A 118 9.43 7.28 10.25
N MET A 119 8.83 7.98 11.20
CA MET A 119 7.65 7.52 11.93
C MET A 119 6.46 8.39 11.54
N ILE A 120 5.34 7.77 11.21
CA ILE A 120 4.09 8.46 10.93
C ILE A 120 3.55 9.11 12.22
N ASP A 121 3.17 10.38 12.14
CA ASP A 121 2.74 11.20 13.29
C ASP A 121 1.29 11.75 13.16
N SER A 122 0.67 11.61 11.99
CA SER A 122 -0.74 11.98 11.79
C SER A 122 -1.50 10.99 10.92
N GLU A 123 -2.83 11.08 10.99
CA GLU A 123 -3.68 10.57 9.93
C GLU A 123 -3.47 11.38 8.64
N PRO A 124 -3.80 10.83 7.45
CA PRO A 124 -3.78 11.58 6.21
C PRO A 124 -4.78 12.74 6.20
N PHE A 125 -4.39 13.86 5.60
CA PHE A 125 -5.23 15.05 5.48
C PHE A 125 -5.01 15.76 4.14
N ARG A 126 -5.92 16.66 3.81
CA ARG A 126 -5.75 17.58 2.69
C ARG A 126 -5.19 18.92 3.15
N ASP A 127 -4.24 19.45 2.39
CA ASP A 127 -3.76 20.81 2.54
C ASP A 127 -3.48 21.45 1.19
N THR A 128 -4.09 22.61 0.97
CA THR A 128 -3.95 23.41 -0.24
C THR A 128 -2.93 24.53 -0.10
N THR A 129 -2.16 24.55 0.99
CA THR A 129 -1.08 25.52 1.21
C THR A 129 0.14 25.16 0.35
N ASP A 130 0.64 26.10 -0.44
CA ASP A 130 1.90 25.97 -1.16
C ASP A 130 3.08 26.01 -0.17
N ILE A 131 4.04 25.09 -0.33
CA ILE A 131 5.20 24.96 0.54
C ILE A 131 6.47 25.21 -0.26
N LYS A 132 7.13 26.33 0.04
CA LYS A 132 8.41 26.72 -0.55
C LYS A 132 9.58 26.34 0.36
N HIS A 133 10.64 25.83 -0.23
CA HIS A 133 11.86 25.45 0.47
C HIS A 133 13.02 26.41 0.14
N PRO A 134 13.97 26.65 1.06
CA PRO A 134 15.13 27.51 0.81
C PRO A 134 15.99 27.12 -0.40
N SER A 135 15.93 25.87 -0.87
CA SER A 135 16.58 25.45 -2.13
C SER A 135 15.96 26.07 -3.40
N GLY A 136 14.86 26.80 -3.28
CA GLY A 136 14.15 27.43 -4.38
C GLY A 136 13.00 26.61 -4.98
N TYR A 137 12.89 25.31 -4.65
CA TYR A 137 11.77 24.48 -5.10
C TYR A 137 10.50 24.71 -4.25
N GLU A 138 9.35 24.41 -4.85
CA GLU A 138 8.02 24.66 -4.27
C GLU A 138 7.06 23.51 -4.61
N ILE A 139 6.42 22.96 -3.58
CA ILE A 139 5.31 22.02 -3.71
C ILE A 139 4.02 22.82 -3.62
N LEU A 140 3.17 22.70 -4.63
CA LEU A 140 1.87 23.35 -4.64
C LEU A 140 0.84 22.53 -3.84
N GLY A 141 -0.03 23.21 -3.13
CA GLY A 141 -1.21 22.62 -2.50
C GLY A 141 -2.42 22.57 -3.45
N ALA A 142 -2.46 23.44 -4.46
CA ALA A 142 -3.50 23.46 -5.48
C ALA A 142 -2.98 24.02 -6.81
N CYS A 143 -3.73 23.82 -7.89
CA CYS A 143 -3.46 24.48 -9.16
C CYS A 143 -3.58 26.01 -9.01
N PRO A 144 -2.58 26.82 -9.40
CA PRO A 144 -2.62 28.27 -9.21
C PRO A 144 -3.69 28.97 -10.05
N TYR A 145 -4.20 28.32 -11.10
CA TYR A 145 -5.19 28.89 -12.01
C TYR A 145 -6.64 28.51 -11.67
N CYS A 146 -6.90 27.23 -11.38
CA CYS A 146 -8.26 26.73 -11.09
C CYS A 146 -8.47 26.32 -9.64
N GLN A 147 -7.46 26.45 -8.77
CA GLN A 147 -7.51 26.12 -7.34
C GLN A 147 -7.86 24.64 -7.03
N SER A 148 -7.80 23.77 -8.04
CA SER A 148 -8.02 22.34 -7.85
C SER A 148 -6.88 21.71 -7.04
N PRO A 149 -7.19 20.93 -5.97
CA PRO A 149 -6.19 20.16 -5.23
C PRO A 149 -5.80 18.86 -5.96
N PHE A 150 -6.53 18.49 -7.01
CA PHE A 150 -6.29 17.25 -7.75
C PHE A 150 -5.15 17.39 -8.75
N ASN A 151 -4.36 16.32 -8.89
CA ASN A 151 -3.20 16.22 -9.76
C ASN A 151 -3.27 14.94 -10.62
N PHE A 152 -2.91 15.06 -11.89
CA PHE A 152 -2.11 14.07 -12.64
C PHE A 152 -1.72 14.72 -13.97
N GLY A 153 -0.94 15.80 -13.88
CA GLY A 153 -0.56 16.57 -15.06
C GLY A 153 0.22 15.76 -16.10
N GLU A 154 -0.07 15.99 -17.37
CA GLU A 154 0.70 15.45 -18.50
C GLU A 154 2.01 16.25 -18.65
N GLY A 155 3.07 15.63 -19.20
CA GLY A 155 4.39 16.27 -19.40
C GLY A 155 5.49 15.81 -18.44
N SER A 156 6.70 16.36 -18.61
CA SER A 156 7.91 16.03 -17.83
C SER A 156 8.12 17.01 -16.66
N ILE A 157 8.66 16.50 -15.54
CA ILE A 157 9.11 17.34 -14.41
C ILE A 157 10.41 18.09 -14.77
N VAL A 158 11.31 17.44 -15.50
CA VAL A 158 12.61 17.98 -15.91
C VAL A 158 12.50 18.57 -17.31
N GLY A 159 12.84 19.85 -17.48
CA GLY A 159 12.85 20.55 -18.78
C GLY A 159 11.47 20.73 -19.46
N GLY A 160 10.42 20.10 -18.94
CA GLY A 160 9.05 20.22 -19.41
C GLY A 160 8.18 21.10 -18.51
N SER A 161 6.90 21.14 -18.81
CA SER A 161 5.89 21.64 -17.87
C SER A 161 4.75 20.65 -17.68
N LYS A 162 4.47 20.39 -16.40
CA LYS A 162 3.27 19.70 -15.96
C LYS A 162 2.09 20.65 -16.09
N THR A 163 1.05 20.23 -16.80
CA THR A 163 -0.18 21.01 -16.94
C THR A 163 -1.27 20.49 -16.00
N CYS A 164 -2.17 21.37 -15.58
CA CYS A 164 -3.34 20.99 -14.83
C CYS A 164 -4.30 20.21 -15.72
N PRO A 165 -4.70 18.98 -15.37
CA PRO A 165 -5.58 18.19 -16.20
C PRO A 165 -7.03 18.69 -16.22
N LEU A 166 -7.38 19.65 -15.37
CA LEU A 166 -8.71 20.26 -15.33
C LEU A 166 -8.79 21.56 -16.13
N CYS A 167 -7.80 22.45 -16.03
CA CYS A 167 -7.81 23.75 -16.70
C CYS A 167 -6.77 23.92 -17.82
N GLY A 168 -5.92 22.93 -18.07
CA GLY A 168 -4.91 22.93 -19.13
C GLY A 168 -3.68 23.81 -18.89
N ASN A 169 -3.68 24.69 -17.88
CA ASN A 169 -2.58 25.62 -17.61
C ASN A 169 -1.37 24.91 -16.97
N ASP A 170 -0.17 25.38 -17.28
CA ASP A 170 1.11 24.97 -16.67
C ASP A 170 1.10 25.23 -15.16
N TYR A 171 1.59 24.32 -14.32
CA TYR A 171 1.74 24.57 -12.88
C TYR A 171 2.83 25.61 -12.56
N GLY A 172 3.63 26.00 -13.55
CA GLY A 172 4.76 26.90 -13.43
C GLY A 172 6.08 26.14 -13.30
N ARG A 173 7.16 26.88 -13.49
CA ARG A 173 8.54 26.37 -13.43
C ARG A 173 9.34 27.13 -12.39
N VAL A 174 10.33 26.46 -11.81
CA VAL A 174 11.26 27.00 -10.83
C VAL A 174 12.69 26.62 -11.21
N ASN A 175 13.62 27.55 -11.00
CA ASN A 175 15.04 27.30 -11.15
C ASN A 175 15.58 26.78 -9.81
N VAL A 176 16.20 25.60 -9.83
CA VAL A 176 16.79 24.98 -8.65
C VAL A 176 18.28 24.79 -8.88
N GLY A 177 19.09 25.32 -7.96
CA GLY A 177 20.51 25.07 -7.88
C GLY A 177 20.83 23.91 -6.92
N VAL A 178 21.70 22.99 -7.33
CA VAL A 178 22.28 21.97 -6.45
C VAL A 178 23.78 21.91 -6.71
N GLY A 179 24.56 22.40 -5.74
CA GLY A 179 26.00 22.60 -5.91
C GLY A 179 26.28 23.65 -6.99
N SER A 180 27.08 23.30 -8.00
CA SER A 180 27.44 24.16 -9.14
C SER A 180 26.51 24.02 -10.35
N LYS A 181 25.50 23.14 -10.29
CA LYS A 181 24.55 22.95 -11.38
C LYS A 181 23.25 23.71 -11.09
N GLU A 182 22.62 24.19 -12.14
CA GLU A 182 21.27 24.76 -12.13
C GLU A 182 20.36 24.00 -13.11
N GLY A 183 19.07 23.88 -12.78
CA GLY A 183 18.09 23.25 -13.64
C GLY A 183 16.71 23.89 -13.53
N VAL A 184 15.93 23.79 -14.61
CA VAL A 184 14.54 24.27 -14.67
C VAL A 184 13.59 23.09 -14.46
N PHE A 185 12.75 23.19 -13.45
CA PHE A 185 11.85 22.12 -13.04
C PHE A 185 10.42 22.61 -12.95
N SER A 186 9.46 21.78 -13.39
CA SER A 186 8.04 22.07 -13.22
C SER A 186 7.63 21.86 -11.75
N ARG A 187 6.72 22.70 -11.26
CA ARG A 187 6.07 22.51 -9.96
C ARG A 187 5.09 21.33 -10.00
N VAL A 188 4.79 20.78 -8.82
CA VAL A 188 3.83 19.67 -8.67
C VAL A 188 2.80 19.97 -7.58
N VAL A 189 1.56 19.52 -7.80
CA VAL A 189 0.48 19.61 -6.80
C VAL A 189 0.47 18.35 -5.94
N LEU A 190 0.81 18.47 -4.66
CA LEU A 190 0.80 17.37 -3.68
C LEU A 190 -0.03 17.81 -2.47
N SER A 191 -1.35 17.77 -2.66
CA SER A 191 -2.35 18.27 -1.70
C SER A 191 -2.68 17.27 -0.59
N THR A 192 -2.31 16.00 -0.78
CA THR A 192 -2.60 14.94 0.18
C THR A 192 -1.36 14.64 0.99
N ARG A 193 -1.44 14.84 2.31
CA ARG A 193 -0.27 14.94 3.20
C ARG A 193 -0.44 14.14 4.48
N ILE A 194 0.69 13.76 5.07
CA ILE A 194 0.80 13.10 6.37
C ILE A 194 2.00 13.69 7.10
N LEU A 195 1.87 13.97 8.41
CA LEU A 195 3.00 14.40 9.23
C LEU A 195 3.89 13.20 9.59
N ILE A 196 5.19 13.42 9.58
CA ILE A 196 6.20 12.42 9.92
C ILE A 196 7.27 13.00 10.84
N LYS A 197 7.89 12.14 11.63
CA LYS A 197 9.04 12.47 12.47
C LYS A 197 10.25 11.63 12.07
N PRO A 198 11.47 12.20 12.07
CA PRO A 198 12.66 11.41 11.74
C PRO A 198 12.88 10.35 12.82
N LEU A 199 13.19 9.13 12.38
CA LEU A 199 13.64 8.06 13.26
C LEU A 199 15.15 7.87 13.09
N VAL A 200 15.59 7.54 11.88
CA VAL A 200 17.00 7.50 11.47
C VAL A 200 17.10 8.01 10.05
N VAL A 201 17.81 9.12 9.85
CA VAL A 201 17.96 9.71 8.50
C VAL A 201 19.40 9.55 8.05
N PHE A 202 19.57 8.88 6.92
CA PHE A 202 20.87 8.62 6.33
C PHE A 202 21.24 9.69 5.31
N GLN A 203 22.53 10.00 5.21
CA GLN A 203 23.04 10.99 4.25
C GLN A 203 22.87 10.49 2.82
N GLN A 204 23.16 9.22 2.56
CA GLN A 204 23.14 8.62 1.24
C GLN A 204 21.91 7.74 1.02
N THR A 205 21.45 7.61 -0.23
CA THR A 205 20.48 6.58 -0.59
C THR A 205 21.09 5.19 -0.61
N ALA A 206 20.33 4.20 -0.15
CA ALA A 206 20.61 2.82 -0.50
C ALA A 206 20.22 2.59 -1.96
N GLY A 207 21.19 2.25 -2.80
CA GLY A 207 20.96 2.13 -4.25
C GLY A 207 19.92 1.05 -4.55
N ASP A 208 18.95 1.35 -5.42
CA ASP A 208 17.87 0.43 -5.77
C ASP A 208 18.39 -0.92 -6.29
N ASN A 209 19.40 -0.90 -7.18
CA ASN A 209 20.03 -2.12 -7.69
C ASN A 209 20.61 -2.99 -6.58
N ARG A 210 21.28 -2.39 -5.58
CA ARG A 210 21.82 -3.13 -4.44
C ARG A 210 20.69 -3.71 -3.61
N VAL A 211 19.70 -2.89 -3.25
CA VAL A 211 18.57 -3.31 -2.42
C VAL A 211 17.77 -4.45 -3.06
N TYR A 212 17.53 -4.40 -4.37
CA TYR A 212 16.73 -5.39 -5.09
C TYR A 212 17.51 -6.63 -5.55
N SER A 213 18.80 -6.50 -5.82
CA SER A 213 19.60 -7.54 -6.49
C SER A 213 20.61 -8.21 -5.58
N ASP A 214 20.94 -7.61 -4.43
CA ASP A 214 21.81 -8.24 -3.46
C ASP A 214 21.08 -9.40 -2.75
N MET A 215 21.41 -10.60 -3.20
CA MET A 215 20.89 -11.87 -2.69
C MET A 215 21.70 -12.40 -1.50
N SER A 216 22.80 -11.73 -1.10
CA SER A 216 23.57 -12.11 0.09
C SER A 216 22.86 -11.73 1.39
N VAL A 217 21.93 -10.76 1.32
CA VAL A 217 21.13 -10.30 2.46
C VAL A 217 19.65 -10.67 2.23
N PRO A 218 19.07 -11.62 2.98
CA PRO A 218 17.65 -11.95 2.87
C PRO A 218 16.75 -10.88 3.52
N PRO A 219 15.46 -10.79 3.14
CA PRO A 219 14.78 -11.50 2.06
C PRO A 219 14.99 -10.85 0.67
N LEU A 220 14.47 -11.43 -0.39
CA LEU A 220 14.20 -10.67 -1.62
C LEU A 220 13.10 -9.65 -1.32
N ILE A 221 13.26 -8.40 -1.79
CA ILE A 221 12.19 -7.40 -1.70
C ILE A 221 11.24 -7.58 -2.88
N TRP A 222 10.05 -8.11 -2.59
CA TRP A 222 9.00 -8.38 -3.55
C TRP A 222 8.07 -7.19 -3.73
N ILE A 223 7.54 -6.64 -2.63
CA ILE A 223 6.43 -5.66 -2.67
C ILE A 223 6.80 -4.40 -3.46
N SER A 224 8.01 -3.87 -3.26
CA SER A 224 8.43 -2.66 -3.98
C SER A 224 9.05 -2.92 -5.36
N ARG A 225 9.38 -4.18 -5.69
CA ARG A 225 9.95 -4.54 -7.00
C ARG A 225 8.88 -4.55 -8.09
N THR A 226 7.67 -5.01 -7.78
CA THR A 226 6.56 -5.13 -8.74
C THR A 226 6.11 -3.78 -9.32
N ASP A 227 6.38 -2.67 -8.62
CA ASP A 227 6.08 -1.32 -9.12
C ASP A 227 7.17 -0.72 -10.01
N ASN A 228 8.42 -1.12 -9.78
CA ASN A 228 9.56 -0.66 -10.58
C ASN A 228 9.62 -1.35 -11.96
N ALA A 229 8.87 -2.44 -12.14
CA ALA A 229 8.68 -3.10 -13.42
C ALA A 229 7.48 -2.49 -14.19
N MET A 230 7.80 -1.61 -15.15
CA MET A 230 6.99 -1.23 -16.33
C MET A 230 6.00 -0.05 -16.23
N GLY A 231 6.21 0.94 -17.12
CA GLY A 231 5.16 1.76 -17.76
C GLY A 231 4.88 3.16 -17.17
N PRO A 232 4.40 4.12 -17.99
CA PRO A 232 3.91 5.41 -17.52
C PRO A 232 2.78 5.26 -16.48
N GLY A 233 2.87 5.97 -15.35
CA GLY A 233 1.83 6.03 -14.33
C GLY A 233 1.98 5.09 -13.13
N LYS A 234 2.99 4.19 -13.11
CA LYS A 234 3.24 3.28 -11.97
C LYS A 234 4.22 3.83 -10.91
N GLY A 235 4.91 4.94 -11.17
CA GLY A 235 5.92 5.56 -10.28
C GLY A 235 5.40 6.51 -9.20
N SER A 236 4.14 6.38 -8.77
CA SER A 236 3.57 7.21 -7.70
C SER A 236 2.72 6.34 -6.78
N SER A 237 3.36 5.47 -6.01
CA SER A 237 2.67 4.52 -5.15
C SER A 237 3.22 4.56 -3.74
N ILE A 238 2.26 4.56 -2.82
CA ILE A 238 2.45 4.11 -1.46
C ILE A 238 2.33 2.58 -1.49
N ARG A 239 3.21 1.88 -0.77
CA ARG A 239 3.15 0.42 -0.60
C ARG A 239 3.38 0.04 0.84
N THR A 240 2.70 -0.97 1.33
CA THR A 240 2.96 -1.52 2.65
C THR A 240 3.92 -2.69 2.53
N LEU A 241 5.15 -2.50 3.00
CA LEU A 241 6.23 -3.47 2.95
C LEU A 241 5.98 -4.60 3.95
N LEU A 242 6.37 -5.82 3.60
CA LEU A 242 6.42 -6.90 4.57
C LEU A 242 7.42 -6.53 5.69
N PRO A 243 7.16 -6.93 6.95
CA PRO A 243 8.03 -6.57 8.07
C PRO A 243 9.51 -6.93 7.83
N GLU A 244 9.76 -8.03 7.14
CA GLU A 244 11.12 -8.49 6.82
C GLU A 244 11.80 -7.71 5.70
N GLU A 245 11.03 -7.18 4.75
CA GLU A 245 11.55 -6.31 3.71
C GLU A 245 11.98 -4.98 4.34
N ALA A 246 11.17 -4.44 5.25
CA ALA A 246 11.49 -3.22 5.98
C ALA A 246 12.75 -3.37 6.85
N ALA A 247 12.91 -4.51 7.51
CA ALA A 247 14.11 -4.83 8.27
C ALA A 247 15.36 -4.89 7.35
N LYS A 248 15.27 -5.58 6.21
CA LYS A 248 16.36 -5.57 5.21
C LYS A 248 16.64 -4.15 4.71
N LEU A 249 15.63 -3.34 4.40
CA LEU A 249 15.87 -1.96 3.97
C LEU A 249 16.64 -1.15 5.01
N ALA A 250 16.31 -1.31 6.30
CA ALA A 250 17.04 -0.69 7.39
C ALA A 250 18.52 -1.13 7.42
N TYR A 251 18.78 -2.43 7.27
CA TYR A 251 20.14 -2.97 7.16
C TYR A 251 20.89 -2.39 5.95
N MET A 252 20.25 -2.39 4.77
CA MET A 252 20.87 -1.92 3.53
C MET A 252 21.20 -0.43 3.61
N LEU A 253 20.31 0.39 4.17
CA LEU A 253 20.58 1.81 4.42
C LEU A 253 21.79 2.02 5.33
N ALA A 254 21.89 1.24 6.41
CA ALA A 254 22.95 1.36 7.39
C ALA A 254 24.33 0.91 6.87
N THR A 255 24.36 0.05 5.87
CA THR A 255 25.58 -0.60 5.36
C THR A 255 26.05 -0.07 3.99
N GLU A 256 25.51 1.06 3.53
CA GLU A 256 26.07 1.75 2.37
C GLU A 256 27.51 2.21 2.63
N VAL A 257 28.34 2.18 1.58
CA VAL A 257 29.75 2.58 1.70
C VAL A 257 29.85 4.05 2.08
N ASN A 258 30.64 4.36 3.11
CA ASN A 258 30.80 5.71 3.67
C ASN A 258 29.49 6.34 4.16
N GLN A 259 28.51 5.53 4.56
CA GLN A 259 27.24 6.03 5.07
C GLN A 259 27.43 6.87 6.34
N LYS A 260 26.55 7.88 6.51
CA LYS A 260 26.47 8.68 7.74
C LYS A 260 25.02 8.86 8.15
N VAL A 261 24.79 8.94 9.46
CA VAL A 261 23.51 9.39 10.02
C VAL A 261 23.51 10.91 10.08
N THR A 262 22.48 11.53 9.54
CA THR A 262 22.25 12.98 9.58
C THR A 262 21.40 13.30 10.80
N SER A 263 21.97 14.06 11.73
CA SER A 263 21.21 14.65 12.84
C SER A 263 20.62 15.98 12.39
N PHE A 264 19.29 16.10 12.45
CA PHE A 264 18.58 17.34 12.23
C PHE A 264 17.22 17.27 12.92
N THR A 265 16.62 18.43 13.17
CA THR A 265 15.25 18.55 13.67
C THR A 265 14.43 19.23 12.57
N PRO A 266 13.35 18.60 12.07
CA PRO A 266 12.47 19.26 11.12
C PRO A 266 11.90 20.55 11.73
N GLY A 267 11.81 21.59 10.92
CA GLY A 267 11.02 22.77 11.25
C GLY A 267 9.53 22.44 11.38
N PRO A 268 8.72 23.37 11.92
CA PRO A 268 7.29 23.18 12.00
C PRO A 268 6.68 23.02 10.62
N TYR A 269 5.66 22.17 10.53
CA TYR A 269 4.88 22.03 9.31
C TYR A 269 4.23 23.39 8.94
N PRO A 270 4.51 23.96 7.76
CA PRO A 270 4.14 25.35 7.45
C PRO A 270 2.67 25.51 7.00
N GLY A 271 1.93 24.41 6.86
CA GLY A 271 0.59 24.40 6.29
C GLY A 271 -0.53 24.17 7.30
N LYS A 272 -1.71 23.78 6.79
CA LYS A 272 -2.90 23.48 7.60
C LYS A 272 -3.13 21.98 7.73
N ILE A 273 -3.37 21.53 8.95
CA ILE A 273 -3.59 20.12 9.27
C ILE A 273 -5.08 19.84 9.51
N GLY A 274 -5.50 18.59 9.29
CA GLY A 274 -6.80 18.10 9.73
C GLY A 274 -7.97 18.25 8.76
N ASN A 275 -7.79 18.88 7.59
CA ASN A 275 -8.89 18.89 6.61
C ASN A 275 -9.10 17.48 6.02
N PRO A 276 -10.35 17.03 5.86
CA PRO A 276 -10.63 15.76 5.24
C PRO A 276 -10.24 15.75 3.76
N ILE A 277 -9.86 14.56 3.27
CA ILE A 277 -9.68 14.33 1.84
C ILE A 277 -11.06 14.09 1.24
N THR A 278 -11.53 15.00 0.37
CA THR A 278 -12.84 14.93 -0.28
C THR A 278 -12.75 14.58 -1.76
N ASP A 279 -13.83 14.12 -2.38
CA ASP A 279 -13.93 13.91 -3.83
C ASP A 279 -14.29 15.19 -4.61
N HIS A 280 -14.55 15.04 -5.92
CA HIS A 280 -14.91 16.15 -6.81
C HIS A 280 -16.25 16.80 -6.47
N TYR A 281 -17.07 16.18 -5.61
CA TYR A 281 -18.33 16.71 -5.11
C TYR A 281 -18.20 17.27 -3.69
N GLY A 282 -16.99 17.31 -3.13
CA GLY A 282 -16.76 17.80 -1.77
C GLY A 282 -17.13 16.81 -0.67
N VAL A 283 -17.50 15.57 -1.01
CA VAL A 283 -17.83 14.53 -0.03
C VAL A 283 -16.55 13.88 0.46
N ASP A 284 -16.40 13.71 1.77
CA ASP A 284 -15.26 13.01 2.36
C ASP A 284 -15.17 11.57 1.83
N VAL A 285 -13.98 11.17 1.36
CA VAL A 285 -13.72 9.86 0.77
C VAL A 285 -13.96 8.68 1.74
N ARG A 286 -14.22 8.98 3.02
CA ARG A 286 -14.70 8.01 4.00
C ARG A 286 -16.00 7.34 3.62
N TYR A 287 -16.85 8.03 2.87
CA TYR A 287 -18.17 7.55 2.49
C TYR A 287 -18.08 6.82 1.14
N PRO A 288 -18.39 5.51 1.07
CA PRO A 288 -18.33 4.78 -0.18
C PRO A 288 -19.31 5.38 -1.21
N ARG A 289 -18.80 5.72 -2.40
CA ARG A 289 -19.64 6.16 -3.52
C ARG A 289 -20.36 4.97 -4.12
N LEU A 290 -21.64 5.14 -4.38
CA LEU A 290 -22.55 4.11 -4.85
C LEU A 290 -23.03 4.38 -6.26
N LYS A 291 -23.12 3.31 -7.05
CA LYS A 291 -23.91 3.24 -8.27
C LYS A 291 -25.34 2.89 -7.90
N ASN A 292 -26.30 3.64 -8.44
CA ASN A 292 -27.74 3.39 -8.28
C ASN A 292 -28.17 3.12 -6.82
N ASN A 293 -27.60 3.85 -5.84
CA ASN A 293 -27.90 3.78 -4.41
C ASN A 293 -27.66 2.43 -3.68
N ASN A 294 -27.17 1.38 -4.34
CA ASN A 294 -27.17 0.03 -3.76
C ASN A 294 -25.87 -0.79 -3.95
N GLU A 295 -25.01 -0.38 -4.89
CA GLU A 295 -23.77 -1.06 -5.25
C GLU A 295 -22.62 -0.06 -5.11
N VAL A 296 -21.46 -0.45 -4.60
CA VAL A 296 -20.27 0.43 -4.67
C VAL A 296 -19.88 0.64 -6.13
N GLU A 297 -19.39 1.83 -6.49
CA GLU A 297 -19.13 2.15 -7.91
C GLU A 297 -18.11 1.20 -8.57
N HIS A 298 -17.09 0.82 -7.80
CA HIS A 298 -16.07 -0.17 -8.13
C HIS A 298 -15.40 -0.73 -6.87
N GLU A 299 -14.65 -1.84 -7.02
CA GLU A 299 -14.04 -2.62 -5.93
C GLU A 299 -13.11 -1.80 -5.03
N PHE A 300 -12.34 -0.84 -5.57
CA PHE A 300 -11.45 0.00 -4.74
C PHE A 300 -12.15 0.84 -3.66
N HIS A 301 -13.48 1.00 -3.72
CA HIS A 301 -14.22 1.56 -2.58
C HIS A 301 -14.22 0.62 -1.38
N LEU A 302 -14.28 -0.71 -1.62
CA LEU A 302 -14.12 -1.72 -0.58
C LEU A 302 -12.68 -1.73 -0.06
N ASN A 303 -11.67 -1.66 -0.92
CA ASN A 303 -10.27 -1.53 -0.48
C ASN A 303 -10.06 -0.34 0.45
N LEU A 304 -10.50 0.86 0.05
CA LEU A 304 -10.40 2.05 0.88
C LEU A 304 -11.20 1.91 2.19
N TYR A 305 -12.40 1.35 2.13
CA TYR A 305 -13.22 1.10 3.30
C TYR A 305 -12.52 0.18 4.31
N PHE A 306 -11.94 -0.93 3.83
CA PHE A 306 -11.18 -1.87 4.66
C PHE A 306 -9.91 -1.25 5.22
N SER A 307 -9.14 -0.53 4.40
CA SER A 307 -7.94 0.18 4.85
C SER A 307 -8.22 1.14 6.02
N ARG A 308 -9.44 1.68 6.11
CA ARG A 308 -9.83 2.59 7.19
C ARG A 308 -10.38 1.88 8.44
N ARG A 309 -10.77 0.60 8.33
CA ARG A 309 -11.59 -0.08 9.36
C ARG A 309 -10.97 -1.38 9.88
N ILE A 310 -10.01 -1.99 9.18
CA ILE A 310 -9.50 -3.32 9.55
C ILE A 310 -8.80 -3.36 10.93
N ASP A 311 -8.24 -2.23 11.39
CA ASP A 311 -7.64 -2.13 12.74
C ASP A 311 -8.65 -1.68 13.81
N ASP A 312 -9.90 -1.41 13.44
CA ASP A 312 -10.90 -0.87 14.36
C ASP A 312 -11.60 -2.03 15.11
N PRO A 313 -11.45 -2.15 16.45
CA PRO A 313 -12.06 -3.23 17.21
C PRO A 313 -13.59 -3.23 17.16
N THR A 314 -14.22 -2.11 16.75
CA THR A 314 -15.67 -2.01 16.56
C THR A 314 -16.14 -2.50 15.20
N PHE A 315 -15.22 -2.80 14.27
CA PHE A 315 -15.57 -3.26 12.94
C PHE A 315 -16.18 -4.67 13.00
N SER A 316 -17.50 -4.74 12.81
CA SER A 316 -18.29 -5.96 13.02
C SER A 316 -17.81 -7.17 12.22
N LEU A 317 -17.16 -6.97 11.08
CA LEU A 317 -16.61 -8.04 10.26
C LEU A 317 -15.46 -8.78 10.96
N LEU A 318 -14.65 -8.11 11.78
CA LEU A 318 -13.52 -8.73 12.49
C LEU A 318 -13.99 -9.89 13.38
N LYS A 319 -15.10 -9.67 14.10
CA LYS A 319 -15.73 -10.72 14.93
C LYS A 319 -16.25 -11.88 14.09
N LYS A 320 -16.82 -11.62 12.91
CA LYS A 320 -17.31 -12.68 11.99
C LYS A 320 -16.15 -13.46 11.36
N LEU A 321 -15.01 -12.79 11.16
CA LEU A 321 -13.80 -13.41 10.65
C LEU A 321 -13.03 -14.18 11.73
N ASP A 322 -13.32 -13.95 13.01
CA ASP A 322 -12.51 -14.41 14.14
C ASP A 322 -11.06 -13.95 13.96
N LEU A 323 -10.89 -12.64 13.75
CA LEU A 323 -9.61 -11.99 13.50
C LEU A 323 -9.10 -11.35 14.81
N PRO A 324 -8.11 -11.97 15.49
CA PRO A 324 -7.55 -11.43 16.72
C PRO A 324 -6.62 -10.25 16.40
N LEU A 325 -7.08 -9.02 16.66
CA LEU A 325 -6.29 -7.81 16.42
C LEU A 325 -4.93 -7.81 17.12
N GLY A 326 -4.84 -8.43 18.31
CA GLY A 326 -3.60 -8.53 19.08
C GLY A 326 -2.53 -9.42 18.46
N GLU A 327 -2.86 -10.19 17.42
CA GLU A 327 -1.94 -11.06 16.67
C GLU A 327 -1.77 -10.60 15.23
N MET A 328 -2.43 -9.51 14.82
CA MET A 328 -2.37 -9.01 13.45
C MET A 328 -0.99 -8.39 13.17
N GLU A 329 -0.22 -9.06 12.32
CA GLU A 329 1.16 -8.72 11.98
C GLU A 329 1.24 -7.75 10.82
N TYR A 330 0.46 -8.00 9.77
CA TYR A 330 0.56 -7.25 8.54
C TYR A 330 -0.78 -7.27 7.83
N TRP A 331 -1.08 -6.18 7.13
CA TRP A 331 -2.10 -6.19 6.10
C TRP A 331 -1.80 -5.14 5.04
N THR A 332 -2.33 -5.36 3.84
CA THR A 332 -2.27 -4.37 2.76
C THR A 332 -3.48 -4.52 1.85
N THR A 333 -3.78 -3.43 1.15
CA THR A 333 -4.59 -3.46 -0.07
C THR A 333 -3.72 -3.83 -1.27
N GLU A 334 -4.30 -4.43 -2.30
CA GLU A 334 -3.65 -4.74 -3.59
C GLU A 334 -2.29 -5.43 -3.42
N PHE A 335 -2.25 -6.52 -2.63
CA PHE A 335 -1.03 -7.26 -2.34
C PHE A 335 -0.44 -7.85 -3.64
N PRO A 336 0.77 -7.44 -4.06
CA PRO A 336 1.35 -7.91 -5.31
C PRO A 336 1.89 -9.33 -5.18
N TRP A 337 1.46 -10.22 -6.06
CA TRP A 337 1.94 -11.60 -6.11
C TRP A 337 2.40 -12.04 -7.51
N GLY A 338 1.98 -11.34 -8.56
CA GLY A 338 2.42 -11.59 -9.93
C GLY A 338 3.47 -10.61 -10.42
N TYR A 339 4.36 -11.07 -11.31
CA TYR A 339 5.42 -10.24 -11.89
C TYR A 339 4.87 -9.07 -12.73
N THR A 340 3.73 -9.25 -13.39
CA THR A 340 3.10 -8.27 -14.28
C THR A 340 2.11 -7.33 -13.61
N GLY A 341 2.09 -7.29 -12.27
CA GLY A 341 1.21 -6.45 -11.49
C GLY A 341 -0.11 -7.12 -11.10
N ASP A 342 -0.14 -8.46 -11.06
CA ASP A 342 -1.26 -9.19 -10.48
C ASP A 342 -1.25 -9.03 -8.96
N THR A 343 -2.43 -8.71 -8.42
CA THR A 343 -2.61 -8.38 -7.00
C THR A 343 -3.78 -9.16 -6.41
N ALA A 344 -3.73 -9.41 -5.11
CA ALA A 344 -4.90 -9.80 -4.33
C ALA A 344 -5.52 -8.55 -3.71
N ASP A 345 -6.85 -8.45 -3.65
CA ASP A 345 -7.51 -7.18 -3.29
C ASP A 345 -7.13 -6.71 -1.89
N PHE A 346 -7.10 -7.63 -0.92
CA PHE A 346 -6.66 -7.33 0.44
C PHE A 346 -6.07 -8.57 1.10
N VAL A 347 -5.02 -8.39 1.91
CA VAL A 347 -4.37 -9.48 2.64
C VAL A 347 -4.19 -9.06 4.08
N VAL A 348 -4.47 -9.96 5.02
CA VAL A 348 -4.14 -9.82 6.45
C VAL A 348 -3.37 -11.07 6.89
N THR A 349 -2.31 -10.92 7.67
CA THR A 349 -1.55 -12.01 8.28
C THR A 349 -1.57 -11.90 9.80
N LEU A 350 -1.53 -13.06 10.46
CA LEU A 350 -1.38 -13.18 11.91
C LEU A 350 -0.02 -13.79 12.26
N TRP A 351 0.52 -13.34 13.39
CA TRP A 351 1.80 -13.77 13.94
C TRP A 351 1.68 -14.14 15.41
N ASP A 352 2.37 -15.21 15.79
CA ASP A 352 2.76 -15.47 17.17
C ASP A 352 4.23 -15.93 17.22
N ASP A 353 4.86 -15.81 18.38
CA ASP A 353 6.29 -16.08 18.52
C ASP A 353 6.66 -17.58 18.46
N GLU A 354 5.69 -18.49 18.59
CA GLU A 354 5.95 -19.94 18.52
C GLU A 354 5.92 -20.46 17.08
N ARG A 355 4.97 -19.97 16.27
CA ARG A 355 4.67 -20.47 14.91
C ARG A 355 5.10 -19.49 13.80
N GLY A 356 5.45 -18.27 14.17
CA GLY A 356 5.63 -17.17 13.23
C GLY A 356 4.32 -16.79 12.53
N ARG A 357 4.37 -16.54 11.22
CA ARG A 357 3.23 -16.16 10.38
C ARG A 357 2.28 -17.34 10.13
N TYR A 358 1.44 -17.66 11.11
CA TYR A 358 0.69 -18.92 11.13
C TYR A 358 -0.66 -18.86 10.38
N LYS A 359 -1.19 -17.68 10.06
CA LYS A 359 -2.50 -17.54 9.39
C LYS A 359 -2.55 -16.33 8.45
N ALA A 360 -3.29 -16.44 7.35
CA ALA A 360 -3.70 -15.29 6.54
C ALA A 360 -5.16 -15.33 6.11
N TYR A 361 -5.70 -14.14 5.91
CA TYR A 361 -6.99 -13.89 5.28
C TYR A 361 -6.73 -13.25 3.93
N LEU A 362 -7.17 -13.90 2.85
CA LEU A 362 -7.02 -13.38 1.50
C LEU A 362 -8.40 -12.96 0.99
N PHE A 363 -8.57 -11.67 0.76
CA PHE A 363 -9.85 -11.11 0.39
C PHE A 363 -9.96 -10.97 -1.13
N GLU A 364 -11.12 -11.35 -1.64
CA GLU A 364 -11.58 -11.08 -2.99
C GLU A 364 -12.82 -10.19 -2.93
N PHE A 365 -12.70 -8.99 -3.49
CA PHE A 365 -13.77 -8.00 -3.52
C PHE A 365 -14.39 -7.97 -4.90
N LYS A 366 -15.71 -8.13 -4.97
CA LYS A 366 -16.49 -7.83 -6.17
C LYS A 366 -17.50 -6.75 -5.86
N LYS A 367 -17.58 -5.74 -6.72
CA LYS A 367 -18.64 -4.73 -6.56
C LYS A 367 -20.04 -5.33 -6.74
N GLY A 368 -20.20 -6.31 -7.64
CA GLY A 368 -21.49 -6.91 -7.98
C GLY A 368 -21.57 -8.37 -7.54
N ASP A 369 -21.66 -9.27 -8.52
CA ASP A 369 -21.84 -10.70 -8.30
C ASP A 369 -20.57 -11.40 -7.82
N LEU A 370 -20.68 -12.17 -6.73
CA LEU A 370 -19.77 -13.27 -6.39
C LEU A 370 -20.24 -14.54 -7.09
N ASN A 371 -19.48 -14.98 -8.08
CA ASN A 371 -19.74 -16.17 -8.89
C ASN A 371 -18.53 -17.12 -8.90
N LYS A 372 -18.65 -18.24 -9.63
CA LYS A 372 -17.59 -19.23 -9.76
C LYS A 372 -16.27 -18.70 -10.35
N HIS A 373 -16.30 -17.63 -11.14
CA HIS A 373 -15.07 -17.01 -11.66
C HIS A 373 -14.32 -16.24 -10.57
N ALA A 374 -15.03 -15.52 -9.71
CA ALA A 374 -14.43 -14.90 -8.52
C ALA A 374 -13.82 -15.96 -7.58
N LEU A 375 -14.52 -17.10 -7.41
CA LEU A 375 -14.00 -18.22 -6.61
C LEU A 375 -12.76 -18.84 -7.28
N ALA A 376 -12.77 -19.04 -8.60
CA ALA A 376 -11.62 -19.54 -9.35
C ALA A 376 -10.40 -18.62 -9.20
N GLU A 377 -10.60 -17.31 -9.37
CA GLU A 377 -9.57 -16.28 -9.18
C GLU A 377 -8.93 -16.38 -7.80
N THR A 378 -9.76 -16.43 -6.76
CA THR A 378 -9.31 -16.57 -5.37
C THR A 378 -8.46 -17.82 -5.18
N LEU A 379 -8.95 -18.99 -5.62
CA LEU A 379 -8.24 -20.26 -5.46
C LEU A 379 -6.91 -20.29 -6.22
N LEU A 380 -6.84 -19.61 -7.36
CA LEU A 380 -5.65 -19.59 -8.22
C LEU A 380 -4.52 -18.73 -7.67
N TYR A 381 -4.78 -17.63 -6.96
CA TYR A 381 -3.69 -16.83 -6.38
C TYR A 381 -3.20 -17.27 -5.01
N ILE A 382 -3.92 -18.15 -4.30
CA ILE A 382 -3.50 -18.62 -2.95
C ILE A 382 -2.06 -19.18 -2.96
N PRO A 383 -1.64 -20.08 -3.88
CA PRO A 383 -0.28 -20.60 -3.90
C PRO A 383 0.78 -19.52 -4.12
N TRP A 384 0.47 -18.49 -4.90
CA TRP A 384 1.40 -17.41 -5.24
C TRP A 384 1.53 -16.40 -4.09
N VAL A 385 0.41 -15.99 -3.48
CA VAL A 385 0.43 -15.12 -2.31
C VAL A 385 1.17 -15.79 -1.15
N THR A 386 0.90 -17.07 -0.89
CA THR A 386 1.58 -17.82 0.18
C THR A 386 3.07 -18.04 -0.10
N GLN A 387 3.49 -18.15 -1.37
CA GLN A 387 4.89 -18.12 -1.74
C GLN A 387 5.59 -16.83 -1.28
N VAL A 388 5.01 -15.67 -1.62
CA VAL A 388 5.57 -14.37 -1.21
C VAL A 388 5.62 -14.24 0.31
N LEU A 389 4.56 -14.66 1.01
CA LEU A 389 4.45 -14.54 2.46
C LEU A 389 5.38 -15.49 3.23
N LEU A 390 5.79 -16.64 2.67
CA LEU A 390 6.46 -17.69 3.43
C LEU A 390 7.91 -17.98 3.00
N GLN A 391 8.34 -17.56 1.81
CA GLN A 391 9.66 -17.92 1.23
C GLN A 391 10.84 -17.67 2.17
N PHE A 392 10.79 -16.61 2.98
CA PHE A 392 11.89 -16.20 3.85
C PHE A 392 11.54 -16.29 5.34
N ARG A 393 10.58 -17.14 5.71
CA ARG A 393 10.12 -17.33 7.10
C ARG A 393 10.45 -18.74 7.62
N PRO A 394 11.72 -19.10 7.89
CA PRO A 394 12.08 -20.46 8.34
C PRO A 394 11.30 -20.94 9.58
N GLU A 395 10.93 -20.03 10.47
CA GLU A 395 10.12 -20.26 11.66
C GLU A 395 8.72 -20.81 11.35
N THR A 396 8.15 -20.46 10.19
CA THR A 396 6.79 -20.86 9.82
C THR A 396 6.81 -22.14 9.00
N THR A 397 6.44 -23.25 9.65
CA THR A 397 6.37 -24.59 9.03
C THR A 397 4.99 -24.92 8.45
N ALA A 398 3.94 -24.31 8.98
CA ALA A 398 2.58 -24.44 8.50
C ALA A 398 1.82 -23.11 8.59
N MET A 399 0.86 -22.91 7.69
CA MET A 399 0.05 -21.71 7.62
C MET A 399 -1.40 -22.03 7.23
N ASP A 400 -2.36 -21.50 7.96
CA ASP A 400 -3.77 -21.58 7.61
C ASP A 400 -4.15 -20.38 6.72
N VAL A 401 -4.83 -20.63 5.61
CA VAL A 401 -5.30 -19.59 4.69
C VAL A 401 -6.81 -19.59 4.68
N VAL A 402 -7.41 -18.43 4.97
CA VAL A 402 -8.86 -18.21 4.92
C VAL A 402 -9.17 -17.33 3.69
N PRO A 403 -9.70 -17.90 2.61
CA PRO A 403 -10.27 -17.09 1.54
C PRO A 403 -11.50 -16.34 2.05
N VAL A 404 -11.59 -15.03 1.79
CA VAL A 404 -12.72 -14.19 2.19
C VAL A 404 -13.28 -13.50 0.96
N MET A 405 -14.48 -13.89 0.54
CA MET A 405 -15.11 -13.31 -0.65
C MET A 405 -16.18 -12.32 -0.22
N ILE A 406 -16.14 -11.10 -0.75
CA ILE A 406 -17.12 -10.06 -0.45
C ILE A 406 -17.71 -9.49 -1.73
N GLY A 407 -19.04 -9.48 -1.84
CA GLY A 407 -19.72 -8.80 -2.93
C GLY A 407 -21.17 -8.47 -2.66
N ARG A 408 -21.85 -7.90 -3.64
CA ARG A 408 -23.23 -7.42 -3.46
C ARG A 408 -24.25 -8.53 -3.55
N ASP A 409 -24.05 -9.43 -4.50
CA ASP A 409 -24.98 -10.50 -4.83
C ASP A 409 -24.24 -11.83 -4.89
N ILE A 410 -24.79 -12.87 -4.26
CA ILE A 410 -24.14 -14.18 -4.17
C ILE A 410 -24.78 -15.13 -5.18
N LYS A 411 -24.01 -15.56 -6.18
CA LYS A 411 -24.44 -16.51 -7.23
C LYS A 411 -23.83 -17.91 -7.07
N LEU A 412 -22.92 -18.07 -6.10
CA LEU A 412 -22.37 -19.35 -5.70
C LEU A 412 -23.46 -20.23 -5.07
N ARG A 413 -23.44 -21.51 -5.39
CA ARG A 413 -24.35 -22.56 -4.87
C ARG A 413 -23.69 -23.42 -3.82
N ALA A 414 -22.37 -23.52 -3.83
CA ALA A 414 -21.59 -24.27 -2.85
C ALA A 414 -20.17 -23.69 -2.70
N LEU A 415 -19.46 -24.14 -1.66
CA LEU A 415 -18.08 -23.78 -1.37
C LEU A 415 -17.18 -25.02 -1.27
N PRO A 416 -15.90 -24.91 -1.61
CA PRO A 416 -14.95 -26.00 -1.43
C PRO A 416 -14.74 -26.28 0.06
N GLY A 417 -14.62 -27.56 0.41
CA GLY A 417 -14.12 -27.99 1.73
C GLY A 417 -12.65 -27.60 1.93
N ASN A 418 -12.18 -27.75 3.16
CA ASN A 418 -10.76 -27.54 3.49
C ASN A 418 -9.86 -28.48 2.65
N TYR A 419 -8.66 -28.02 2.30
CA TYR A 419 -7.66 -28.82 1.62
C TYR A 419 -6.25 -28.36 1.97
N ASP A 420 -5.28 -29.27 1.85
CA ASP A 420 -3.88 -28.98 2.14
C ASP A 420 -3.05 -28.87 0.86
N MET A 421 -2.10 -27.93 0.86
CA MET A 421 -1.07 -27.78 -0.15
C MET A 421 0.29 -28.00 0.48
N ASN A 422 1.10 -28.83 -0.17
CA ASN A 422 2.49 -29.04 0.21
C ASN A 422 3.36 -28.25 -0.74
N LEU A 423 3.90 -27.12 -0.28
CA LEU A 423 4.71 -26.22 -1.08
C LEU A 423 6.18 -26.34 -0.67
N ASN A 424 7.09 -26.34 -1.65
CA ASN A 424 8.54 -26.39 -1.44
C ASN A 424 9.13 -24.99 -1.66
N PHE A 425 9.83 -24.47 -0.67
CA PHE A 425 10.39 -23.12 -0.67
C PHE A 425 11.92 -23.15 -0.64
N PHE A 426 12.55 -22.15 -1.25
CA PHE A 426 14.00 -22.00 -1.26
C PHE A 426 14.41 -20.70 -0.54
N PRO A 427 15.12 -20.74 0.60
CA PRO A 427 15.86 -21.88 1.15
C PRO A 427 15.13 -22.65 2.27
N THR A 428 13.91 -22.26 2.65
CA THR A 428 13.28 -22.73 3.91
C THR A 428 12.70 -24.14 3.88
N GLY A 429 12.74 -24.85 2.74
CA GLY A 429 12.25 -26.21 2.61
C GLY A 429 10.73 -26.31 2.48
N LYS A 430 10.18 -27.48 2.82
CA LYS A 430 8.77 -27.81 2.64
C LYS A 430 7.90 -27.18 3.73
N LYS A 431 6.75 -26.60 3.35
CA LYS A 431 5.73 -26.09 4.28
C LYS A 431 4.34 -26.57 3.89
N ILE A 432 3.47 -26.63 4.90
CA ILE A 432 2.07 -27.04 4.73
C ILE A 432 1.19 -25.79 4.74
N VAL A 433 0.45 -25.56 3.66
CA VAL A 433 -0.58 -24.52 3.61
C VAL A 433 -1.94 -25.19 3.68
N ARG A 434 -2.69 -24.92 4.75
CA ARG A 434 -4.05 -25.44 4.93
C ARG A 434 -5.04 -24.39 4.45
N VAL A 435 -5.67 -24.62 3.30
CA VAL A 435 -6.68 -23.72 2.79
C VAL A 435 -8.02 -24.10 3.41
N LEU A 436 -8.55 -23.19 4.21
CA LEU A 436 -9.83 -23.35 4.87
C LEU A 436 -10.98 -23.01 3.91
N THR A 437 -12.17 -23.53 4.18
CA THR A 437 -13.38 -23.21 3.42
C THR A 437 -13.57 -21.68 3.35
N PRO A 438 -13.81 -21.11 2.15
CA PRO A 438 -14.01 -19.68 1.99
C PRO A 438 -15.11 -19.13 2.89
N LYS A 439 -14.89 -17.95 3.47
CA LYS A 439 -15.95 -17.17 4.11
C LYS A 439 -16.56 -16.20 3.10
N VAL A 440 -17.88 -16.23 2.94
CA VAL A 440 -18.59 -15.39 1.96
C VAL A 440 -19.43 -14.34 2.67
N PHE A 441 -19.28 -13.08 2.28
CA PHE A 441 -20.05 -11.97 2.81
C PHE A 441 -20.75 -11.20 1.70
N ARG A 442 -22.01 -10.85 1.98
CA ARG A 442 -22.73 -9.84 1.24
C ARG A 442 -22.54 -8.49 1.90
N TYR A 443 -22.09 -7.47 1.15
CA TYR A 443 -22.10 -6.10 1.67
C TYR A 443 -23.44 -5.41 1.39
N VAL A 444 -23.88 -4.53 2.30
CA VAL A 444 -25.11 -3.75 2.21
C VAL A 444 -24.80 -2.29 2.58
N PRO A 445 -25.02 -1.32 1.67
CA PRO A 445 -24.88 0.09 2.01
C PRO A 445 -25.91 0.55 3.04
N THR A 446 -25.49 1.35 4.01
CA THR A 446 -26.37 1.88 5.07
C THR A 446 -26.45 3.40 5.02
N GLN A 447 -27.61 3.94 5.44
CA GLN A 447 -27.94 5.38 5.48
C GLN A 447 -27.48 6.11 4.20
N VAL A 448 -28.04 5.69 3.07
CA VAL A 448 -27.65 6.24 1.76
C VAL A 448 -28.10 7.68 1.62
N PHE A 449 -27.18 8.56 1.25
CA PHE A 449 -27.43 9.97 0.97
C PHE A 449 -26.94 10.34 -0.43
N ARG A 450 -27.29 11.54 -0.88
CA ARG A 450 -27.01 12.02 -2.24
C ARG A 450 -26.33 13.39 -2.18
N GLU A 451 -25.28 13.56 -2.96
CA GLU A 451 -24.63 14.86 -3.21
C GLU A 451 -24.49 15.05 -4.72
N GLY A 452 -25.04 16.15 -5.24
CA GLY A 452 -25.18 16.38 -6.68
C GLY A 452 -25.82 15.20 -7.43
N THR A 453 -25.05 14.54 -8.31
CA THR A 453 -25.51 13.41 -9.13
C THR A 453 -25.10 12.04 -8.57
N GLN A 454 -24.43 12.00 -7.42
CA GLN A 454 -23.84 10.78 -6.86
C GLN A 454 -24.55 10.35 -5.58
N TYR A 455 -24.58 9.05 -5.34
CA TYR A 455 -25.05 8.46 -4.08
C TYR A 455 -23.85 8.01 -3.24
N TYR A 456 -24.00 8.06 -1.93
CA TYR A 456 -22.99 7.68 -0.95
C TYR A 456 -23.65 6.93 0.19
N ALA A 457 -22.91 6.02 0.84
CA ALA A 457 -23.33 5.43 2.10
C ALA A 457 -22.52 5.97 3.27
N THR A 458 -23.14 6.05 4.45
CA THR A 458 -22.40 6.38 5.67
C THR A 458 -21.51 5.22 6.12
N ASP A 459 -21.98 3.98 5.92
CA ASP A 459 -21.27 2.76 6.32
C ASP A 459 -21.68 1.55 5.46
N LEU A 460 -20.92 0.46 5.55
CA LEU A 460 -21.24 -0.83 4.92
C LEU A 460 -21.46 -1.92 5.98
N GLU A 461 -22.59 -2.59 5.93
CA GLU A 461 -22.84 -3.80 6.72
C GLU A 461 -22.41 -5.05 5.93
N PHE A 462 -21.76 -6.01 6.60
CA PHE A 462 -21.33 -7.27 6.00
C PHE A 462 -22.11 -8.44 6.58
N ILE A 463 -22.96 -9.08 5.78
CA ILE A 463 -23.80 -10.21 6.19
C ILE A 463 -23.13 -11.50 5.70
N GLU A 464 -22.80 -12.40 6.62
CA GLU A 464 -22.25 -13.71 6.25
C GLU A 464 -23.30 -14.54 5.51
N VAL A 465 -22.91 -15.16 4.40
CA VAL A 465 -23.78 -16.03 3.61
C VAL A 465 -23.27 -17.46 3.71
N ARG A 466 -24.04 -18.30 4.40
CA ARG A 466 -23.73 -19.73 4.57
C ARG A 466 -24.16 -20.51 3.32
N LEU A 467 -23.20 -21.16 2.69
CA LEU A 467 -23.42 -22.00 1.51
C LEU A 467 -23.08 -23.47 1.84
N PRO A 468 -23.71 -24.44 1.15
CA PRO A 468 -23.33 -25.84 1.25
C PRO A 468 -21.83 -26.07 0.99
N ILE A 469 -21.19 -26.89 1.80
CA ILE A 469 -19.76 -27.24 1.65
C ILE A 469 -19.63 -28.55 0.90
N LYS A 470 -18.76 -28.60 -0.11
CA LYS A 470 -18.40 -29.83 -0.82
C LYS A 470 -17.12 -30.41 -0.25
N ALA A 471 -17.28 -31.37 0.66
CA ALA A 471 -16.17 -32.06 1.31
C ALA A 471 -15.24 -32.77 0.29
N SER A 472 -15.80 -33.36 -0.76
CA SER A 472 -15.03 -33.93 -1.88
C SER A 472 -14.66 -32.82 -2.89
N PHE A 473 -13.70 -31.98 -2.54
CA PHE A 473 -13.12 -30.98 -3.45
C PHE A 473 -11.68 -31.37 -3.80
N SER A 474 -11.37 -31.39 -5.10
CA SER A 474 -10.00 -31.48 -5.58
C SER A 474 -9.57 -30.08 -6.00
N PRO A 475 -8.53 -29.49 -5.39
CA PRO A 475 -8.07 -28.17 -5.79
C PRO A 475 -7.46 -28.19 -7.20
N PRO A 476 -7.48 -27.04 -7.91
CA PRO A 476 -6.75 -26.91 -9.17
C PRO A 476 -5.23 -27.05 -8.93
N PRO A 477 -4.45 -27.48 -9.94
CA PRO A 477 -2.99 -27.53 -9.84
C PRO A 477 -2.41 -26.17 -9.45
N TYR A 478 -1.52 -26.16 -8.45
CA TYR A 478 -0.94 -24.93 -7.89
C TYR A 478 0.05 -24.22 -8.82
N SER A 479 0.39 -24.84 -9.96
CA SER A 479 1.22 -24.23 -11.01
C SER A 479 0.43 -23.30 -11.94
N LEU A 480 -0.90 -23.30 -11.87
CA LEU A 480 -1.74 -22.43 -12.68
C LEU A 480 -1.71 -21.00 -12.14
N THR A 481 -1.90 -20.03 -13.03
CA THR A 481 -1.99 -18.62 -12.66
C THR A 481 -3.44 -18.12 -12.68
N ALA A 482 -3.66 -16.87 -12.26
CA ALA A 482 -4.98 -16.23 -12.32
C ALA A 482 -5.28 -15.59 -13.69
N SER A 483 -4.61 -16.02 -14.76
CA SER A 483 -4.89 -15.53 -16.11
C SER A 483 -6.35 -15.78 -16.51
N THR A 484 -6.91 -14.95 -17.41
CA THR A 484 -8.31 -15.09 -17.83
C THR A 484 -8.63 -16.48 -18.39
N ILE A 485 -7.72 -17.08 -19.15
CA ILE A 485 -7.90 -18.41 -19.74
C ILE A 485 -7.91 -19.49 -18.66
N GLU A 486 -6.96 -19.45 -17.71
CA GLU A 486 -6.90 -20.44 -16.63
C GLU A 486 -8.06 -20.29 -15.66
N ARG A 487 -8.48 -19.05 -15.32
CA ARG A 487 -9.69 -18.79 -14.52
C ARG A 487 -10.94 -19.39 -15.16
N GLN A 488 -11.10 -19.21 -16.48
CA GLN A 488 -12.23 -19.80 -17.22
C GLN A 488 -12.20 -21.33 -17.13
N TRP A 489 -11.04 -21.93 -17.42
CA TRP A 489 -10.87 -23.37 -17.40
C TRP A 489 -11.10 -23.99 -16.01
N VAL A 490 -10.61 -23.34 -14.94
CA VAL A 490 -10.87 -23.77 -13.55
C VAL A 490 -12.37 -23.66 -13.23
N ALA A 491 -13.01 -22.57 -13.62
CA ALA A 491 -14.45 -22.35 -13.39
C ALA A 491 -15.32 -23.40 -14.11
N GLU A 492 -14.89 -23.90 -15.26
CA GLU A 492 -15.61 -24.91 -16.06
C GLU A 492 -15.31 -26.34 -15.64
N THR A 493 -14.07 -26.61 -15.20
CA THR A 493 -13.59 -27.98 -14.92
C THR A 493 -13.74 -28.34 -13.45
N TYR A 494 -13.25 -27.48 -12.56
CA TYR A 494 -13.18 -27.75 -11.11
C TYR A 494 -14.41 -27.22 -10.38
N LEU A 495 -14.96 -26.09 -10.86
CA LEU A 495 -16.06 -25.39 -10.18
C LEU A 495 -17.42 -25.56 -10.87
N ARG A 496 -17.57 -26.51 -11.81
CA ARG A 496 -18.83 -26.73 -12.57
C ARG A 496 -20.07 -26.89 -11.69
N LYS A 497 -19.89 -27.48 -10.50
CA LYS A 497 -20.98 -27.77 -9.57
C LYS A 497 -21.09 -26.73 -8.44
N PHE A 498 -20.31 -25.65 -8.44
CA PHE A 498 -20.21 -24.69 -7.34
C PHE A 498 -21.06 -23.45 -7.57
#